data_AF-D2BF25-F1
#
_entry.id   AF-D2BF25-F1
#
_cell.length_a   1.000
_cell.length_b   1.000
_cell.length_c   1.000
_cell.angle_alpha   90.00
_cell.angle_beta   90.00
_cell.angle_gamma   90.00
#
_symmetry.space_group_name_H-M   'P 1'
#
loop_
_entity.id
_entity.type
_entity.pdbx_description
1 polymer ?
#
loop_
_entity_poly.entity_id
_entity_poly.type
_entity_poly.pdbx_seq_one_letter_code
_entity_poly.pdbx_strand_id
1 'polypeptide(L)'
;MASLVGEEPLSLTQELDLIAFGQRLRHLRKQRGLTLSDLGERVSRAPSQLSLLENGKREPKLSLLKSLATALNVPVEELLRRQAPSRRAQLEMALEEAQRDPLYAGLGLARLKVSARVPNDVLEHILGLYGELRSRQAKGTATPEEARVANAELRRMQRERGNYFEEIEKAAAEALSAVGYRTGALSQSTVQALVTHFGYTVRTVQDLPRTVRSITDLRNRRIYVKHEQLGMHTPRTILLQTLGHLALGHHKPRDFADFLRQRTEANYFAAAVLVPEATAVPYLREAKQDRALSVEDLRDVFAVSYEMAAHRFTNLATHFLDLVCHFVRNDAGGIIYKAYENDGIVFPADEQGAIEGQRMCLQWSGRQVFRSPDRFSVFYQYSDSPTGTYFCVAHVDPSRERDFAITLGVPYRESRWFRGRETTHRTKSGCPTGDCCRRPPVELTQRWEGYAWPSARGNSHVLAALPPGSFPGVDEADVYTFLERHALE
;
A
#
# COMPACT_ATOMS: atom_id res chain seq x y z
N MET A 1 -43.33 -30.43 17.57
CA MET A 1 -42.43 -31.56 17.88
C MET A 1 -41.08 -31.24 17.29
N ALA A 2 -40.22 -30.59 18.10
CA ALA A 2 -38.91 -30.12 17.70
C ALA A 2 -37.94 -31.30 17.60
N SER A 3 -37.33 -31.46 16.41
CA SER A 3 -36.36 -32.51 16.12
C SER A 3 -34.94 -32.00 16.38
N LEU A 4 -34.38 -32.47 17.50
CA LEU A 4 -33.01 -32.99 17.67
C LEU A 4 -31.91 -32.31 16.84
N VAL A 5 -31.30 -31.27 17.42
CA VAL A 5 -29.91 -30.89 17.11
C VAL A 5 -29.01 -31.76 17.98
N GLY A 6 -28.19 -32.59 17.36
CA GLY A 6 -27.23 -33.45 18.05
C GLY A 6 -26.20 -32.62 18.80
N GLU A 7 -26.03 -32.91 20.08
CA GLU A 7 -24.91 -32.45 20.89
C GLU A 7 -23.62 -33.10 20.36
N GLU A 8 -22.78 -32.31 19.70
CA GLU A 8 -21.39 -32.70 19.46
C GLU A 8 -20.64 -32.76 20.80
N PRO A 9 -19.87 -33.82 21.07
CA PRO A 9 -19.09 -33.92 22.30
C PRO A 9 -17.98 -32.85 22.31
N LEU A 10 -18.04 -31.97 23.32
CA LEU A 10 -17.01 -30.95 23.61
C LEU A 10 -15.62 -31.59 23.73
N SER A 11 -14.84 -31.48 22.66
CA SER A 11 -13.41 -31.83 22.63
C SER A 11 -12.63 -30.91 23.58
N LEU A 12 -12.14 -31.47 24.70
CA LEU A 12 -11.38 -30.82 25.77
C LEU A 12 -9.97 -30.32 25.38
N THR A 13 -9.64 -30.25 24.10
CA THR A 13 -8.33 -29.83 23.56
C THR A 13 -8.29 -28.40 23.02
N GLN A 14 -9.32 -27.59 23.25
CA GLN A 14 -9.20 -26.14 23.05
C GLN A 14 -8.39 -25.54 24.19
N GLU A 15 -7.26 -24.89 23.88
CA GLU A 15 -6.39 -24.18 24.82
C GLU A 15 -7.20 -23.46 25.90
N LEU A 16 -7.01 -23.88 27.14
CA LEU A 16 -7.69 -23.36 28.32
C LEU A 16 -7.20 -21.93 28.54
N ASP A 17 -8.09 -20.94 28.47
CA ASP A 17 -7.73 -19.57 28.84
C ASP A 17 -7.55 -19.50 30.36
N LEU A 18 -6.30 -19.70 30.79
CA LEU A 18 -5.90 -19.75 32.20
C LEU A 18 -6.22 -18.44 32.94
N ILE A 19 -6.27 -17.31 32.23
CA ILE A 19 -6.57 -16.00 32.82
C ILE A 19 -8.08 -15.92 33.09
N ALA A 20 -8.91 -16.26 32.11
CA ALA A 20 -10.36 -16.30 32.29
C ALA A 20 -10.77 -17.29 33.39
N PHE A 21 -10.15 -18.48 33.40
CA PHE A 21 -10.35 -19.49 34.44
C PHE A 21 -10.00 -18.96 35.83
N GLY A 22 -8.81 -18.38 36.00
CA GLY A 22 -8.34 -17.86 37.28
C GLY A 22 -9.23 -16.76 37.85
N GLN A 23 -9.67 -15.84 36.99
CA GLN A 23 -10.58 -14.75 37.38
C GLN A 23 -11.97 -15.27 37.76
N ARG A 24 -12.48 -16.30 37.06
CA ARG A 24 -13.76 -16.92 37.38
C ARG A 24 -13.73 -17.69 38.69
N LEU A 25 -12.65 -18.43 38.93
CA LEU A 25 -12.40 -19.10 40.21
C LEU A 25 -12.42 -18.10 41.37
N ARG A 26 -11.69 -16.99 41.21
CA ARG A 26 -11.62 -15.90 42.20
C ARG A 26 -12.98 -15.25 42.45
N HIS A 27 -13.75 -15.01 41.38
CA HIS A 27 -15.08 -14.42 41.47
C HIS A 27 -16.05 -15.31 42.24
N LEU A 28 -16.15 -16.59 41.87
CA LEU A 28 -17.05 -17.55 42.50
C LEU A 28 -16.68 -17.83 43.96
N ARG A 29 -15.38 -17.84 44.28
CA ARG A 29 -14.91 -17.94 45.66
C ARG A 29 -15.36 -16.74 46.50
N LYS A 30 -15.17 -15.52 45.99
CA LYS A 30 -15.59 -14.29 46.68
C LYS A 30 -17.11 -14.18 46.82
N GLN A 31 -17.87 -14.57 45.81
CA GLN A 31 -19.33 -14.61 45.85
C GLN A 31 -19.85 -15.52 46.97
N ARG A 32 -19.11 -16.59 47.29
CA ARG A 32 -19.40 -17.51 48.40
C ARG A 32 -18.79 -17.09 49.74
N GLY A 33 -18.16 -15.91 49.82
CA GLY A 33 -17.54 -15.41 51.05
C GLY A 33 -16.33 -16.21 51.53
N LEU A 34 -15.73 -17.04 50.68
CA LEU A 34 -14.64 -17.95 51.08
C LEU A 34 -13.27 -17.27 50.97
N THR A 35 -12.41 -17.48 51.96
CA THR A 35 -10.98 -17.16 51.86
C THR A 35 -10.25 -18.20 51.02
N LEU A 36 -9.01 -17.91 50.61
CA LEU A 36 -8.14 -18.91 49.96
C LEU A 36 -7.82 -20.09 50.89
N SER A 37 -7.84 -19.89 52.22
CA SER A 37 -7.68 -20.95 53.20
C SER A 37 -8.90 -21.86 53.21
N ASP A 38 -10.10 -21.29 53.29
CA ASP A 38 -11.35 -22.04 53.37
C ASP A 38 -11.58 -22.87 52.11
N LEU A 39 -11.28 -22.31 50.94
CA LEU A 39 -11.36 -23.06 49.68
C LEU A 39 -10.26 -24.14 49.61
N GLY A 40 -9.06 -23.83 50.12
CA GLY A 40 -7.93 -24.75 50.18
C GLY A 40 -8.22 -25.99 51.03
N GLU A 41 -8.83 -25.80 52.19
CA GLU A 41 -9.27 -26.89 53.07
C GLU A 41 -10.31 -27.79 52.39
N ARG A 42 -11.30 -27.20 51.71
CA ARG A 42 -12.37 -27.92 51.00
C ARG A 42 -11.87 -28.77 49.83
N VAL A 43 -10.75 -28.40 49.21
CA VAL A 43 -10.18 -29.13 48.06
C VAL A 43 -8.82 -29.78 48.38
N SER A 44 -8.44 -29.80 49.66
CA SER A 44 -7.17 -30.33 50.16
C SER A 44 -5.93 -29.79 49.41
N ARG A 45 -5.85 -28.46 49.26
CA ARG A 45 -4.74 -27.75 48.62
C ARG A 45 -4.25 -26.58 49.45
N ALA A 46 -2.95 -26.31 49.35
CA ALA A 46 -2.37 -25.15 50.00
C ALA A 46 -2.92 -23.83 49.39
N PRO A 47 -3.15 -22.78 50.19
CA PRO A 47 -3.64 -21.48 49.71
C PRO A 47 -2.75 -20.87 48.60
N SER A 48 -1.44 -21.13 48.67
CA SER A 48 -0.46 -20.71 47.66
C SER A 48 -0.72 -21.35 46.29
N GLN A 49 -1.14 -22.62 46.25
CA GLN A 49 -1.46 -23.32 45.01
C GLN A 49 -2.74 -22.77 44.38
N LEU A 50 -3.75 -22.45 45.19
CA LEU A 50 -4.98 -21.82 44.70
C LEU A 50 -4.74 -20.40 44.19
N SER A 51 -3.85 -19.63 44.85
CA SER A 51 -3.44 -18.31 44.36
C SER A 51 -2.77 -18.38 42.98
N LEU A 52 -1.93 -19.40 42.71
CA LEU A 52 -1.34 -19.57 41.38
C LEU A 52 -2.39 -19.87 40.30
N LEU A 53 -3.44 -20.61 40.65
CA LEU A 53 -4.56 -20.88 39.75
C LEU A 53 -5.40 -19.62 39.50
N GLU A 54 -5.74 -18.85 40.55
CA GLU A 54 -6.52 -17.60 40.41
C GLU A 54 -5.81 -16.52 39.58
N ASN A 55 -4.47 -16.54 39.56
CA ASN A 55 -3.66 -15.60 38.77
C ASN A 55 -3.32 -16.13 37.36
N GLY A 56 -3.88 -17.28 36.95
CA GLY A 56 -3.64 -17.88 35.63
C GLY A 56 -2.19 -18.33 35.40
N LYS A 57 -1.42 -18.55 36.48
CA LYS A 57 0.00 -18.94 36.42
C LYS A 57 0.21 -20.45 36.41
N ARG A 58 -0.86 -21.23 36.58
CA ARG A 58 -0.80 -22.69 36.63
C ARG A 58 -2.08 -23.28 36.05
N GLU A 59 -1.92 -24.37 35.32
CA GLU A 59 -3.04 -25.13 34.78
C GLU A 59 -3.63 -26.09 35.84
N PRO A 60 -4.97 -26.12 36.02
CA PRO A 60 -5.61 -27.06 36.92
C PRO A 60 -5.62 -28.48 36.32
N LYS A 61 -5.23 -29.48 37.12
CA LYS A 61 -5.48 -30.89 36.74
C LYS A 61 -6.98 -31.18 36.74
N LEU A 62 -7.45 -32.09 35.88
CA LEU A 62 -8.87 -32.45 35.77
C LEU A 62 -9.50 -32.88 37.11
N SER A 63 -8.75 -33.58 37.96
CA SER A 63 -9.21 -33.97 39.30
C SER A 63 -9.43 -32.77 40.23
N LEU A 64 -8.55 -31.76 40.14
CA LEU A 64 -8.65 -30.52 40.91
C LEU A 64 -9.77 -29.61 40.39
N LEU A 65 -9.98 -29.59 39.07
CA LEU A 65 -11.07 -28.86 38.45
C LEU A 65 -12.43 -29.35 38.97
N LYS A 66 -12.63 -30.68 39.01
CA LYS A 66 -13.85 -31.30 39.55
C LYS A 66 -14.02 -30.99 41.04
N SER A 67 -12.97 -31.07 41.85
CA SER A 67 -13.08 -30.73 43.28
C SER A 67 -13.40 -29.25 43.52
N LEU A 68 -12.86 -28.34 42.70
CA LEU A 68 -13.18 -26.91 42.78
C LEU A 68 -14.64 -26.63 42.40
N ALA A 69 -15.15 -27.31 41.36
CA ALA A 69 -16.55 -27.22 40.95
C ALA A 69 -17.50 -27.67 42.07
N THR A 70 -17.21 -28.80 42.72
CA THR A 70 -17.98 -29.31 43.86
C THR A 70 -17.89 -28.39 45.07
N ALA A 71 -16.69 -27.96 45.46
CA ALA A 71 -16.49 -27.07 46.63
C ALA A 71 -17.16 -25.70 46.45
N LEU A 72 -17.27 -25.26 45.20
CA LEU A 72 -17.96 -24.05 44.78
C LEU A 72 -19.35 -24.34 44.23
N ASN A 73 -19.98 -25.50 44.45
CA ASN A 73 -21.34 -25.81 44.02
C ASN A 73 -21.76 -25.20 42.65
N VAL A 74 -20.95 -25.44 41.61
CA VAL A 74 -21.19 -25.00 40.23
C VAL A 74 -20.83 -26.13 39.26
N PRO A 75 -21.44 -26.19 38.06
CA PRO A 75 -21.00 -27.11 37.02
C PRO A 75 -19.57 -26.80 36.58
N VAL A 76 -18.82 -27.82 36.12
CA VAL A 76 -17.43 -27.66 35.65
C VAL A 76 -17.36 -26.70 34.47
N GLU A 77 -18.38 -26.74 33.63
CA GLU A 77 -18.60 -25.88 32.48
C GLU A 77 -18.63 -24.41 32.90
N GLU A 78 -19.18 -24.09 34.07
CA GLU A 78 -19.21 -22.71 34.59
C GLU A 78 -17.80 -22.20 34.88
N LEU A 79 -16.91 -23.04 35.41
CA LEU A 79 -15.51 -22.66 35.64
C LEU A 79 -14.71 -22.46 34.34
N LEU A 80 -15.10 -23.15 33.27
CA LEU A 80 -14.44 -23.11 31.96
C LEU A 80 -15.02 -22.07 31.00
N ARG A 81 -16.05 -21.31 31.40
CA ARG A 81 -16.64 -20.26 30.56
C ARG A 81 -15.61 -19.15 30.28
N ARG A 82 -15.38 -18.89 28.99
CA ARG A 82 -14.47 -17.84 28.48
C ARG A 82 -14.98 -16.41 28.70
N GLN A 83 -16.27 -16.23 28.95
CA GLN A 83 -16.81 -14.90 29.25
C GLN A 83 -16.22 -14.39 30.57
N ALA A 84 -16.03 -13.09 30.72
CA ALA A 84 -15.55 -12.54 31.98
C ALA A 84 -16.70 -12.46 33.01
N PRO A 85 -16.48 -12.86 34.28
CA PRO A 85 -17.55 -13.00 35.28
C PRO A 85 -18.08 -11.68 35.84
N SER A 86 -17.38 -10.57 35.61
CA SER A 86 -17.79 -9.24 36.06
C SER A 86 -17.12 -8.14 35.24
N ARG A 87 -17.68 -6.93 35.25
CA ARG A 87 -17.05 -5.73 34.64
C ARG A 87 -15.62 -5.52 35.15
N ARG A 88 -15.39 -5.77 36.44
CA ARG A 88 -14.04 -5.71 37.03
C ARG A 88 -13.09 -6.71 36.38
N ALA A 89 -13.52 -7.97 36.26
CA ALA A 89 -12.71 -9.02 35.66
C ALA A 89 -12.41 -8.72 34.17
N GLN A 90 -13.35 -8.12 33.43
CA GLN A 90 -13.12 -7.65 32.06
C GLN A 90 -11.98 -6.64 32.00
N LEU A 91 -12.00 -5.64 32.87
CA LEU A 91 -10.96 -4.60 32.93
C LEU A 91 -9.59 -5.18 33.34
N GLU A 92 -9.57 -6.12 34.29
CA GLU A 92 -8.34 -6.79 34.71
C GLU A 92 -7.73 -7.65 33.58
N MET A 93 -8.56 -8.37 32.82
CA MET A 93 -8.13 -9.14 31.65
C MET A 93 -7.59 -8.22 30.55
N ALA A 94 -8.34 -7.17 30.21
CA ALA A 94 -7.93 -6.21 29.18
C ALA A 94 -6.61 -5.50 29.53
N LEU A 95 -6.37 -5.20 30.81
CA LEU A 95 -5.12 -4.60 31.25
C LEU A 95 -3.95 -5.60 31.22
N GLU A 96 -4.18 -6.86 31.60
CA GLU A 96 -3.15 -7.90 31.52
C GLU A 96 -2.77 -8.19 30.05
N GLU A 97 -3.74 -8.17 29.14
CA GLU A 97 -3.50 -8.28 27.71
C GLU A 97 -2.74 -7.05 27.16
N ALA A 98 -3.17 -5.84 27.51
CA ALA A 98 -2.48 -4.60 27.15
C ALA A 98 -1.02 -4.58 27.63
N GLN A 99 -0.74 -5.05 28.85
CA GLN A 99 0.62 -5.12 29.40
C GLN A 99 1.52 -6.17 28.74
N ARG A 100 0.97 -7.07 27.91
CA ARG A 100 1.73 -8.02 27.08
C ARG A 100 1.99 -7.51 25.67
N ASP A 101 1.30 -6.44 25.26
CA ASP A 101 1.51 -5.81 23.96
C ASP A 101 2.93 -5.20 23.88
N PRO A 102 3.72 -5.47 22.83
CA PRO A 102 5.05 -4.89 22.63
C PRO A 102 5.09 -3.36 22.74
N LEU A 103 4.03 -2.68 22.32
CA LEU A 103 3.91 -1.23 22.46
C LEU A 103 3.91 -0.80 23.93
N TYR A 104 3.15 -1.51 24.78
CA TYR A 104 3.11 -1.21 26.21
C TYR A 104 4.48 -1.49 26.86
N ALA A 105 5.14 -2.59 26.48
CA ALA A 105 6.48 -2.92 26.96
C ALA A 105 7.52 -1.85 26.57
N GLY A 106 7.40 -1.29 25.36
CA GLY A 106 8.25 -0.20 24.87
C GLY A 106 8.11 1.13 25.63
N LEU A 107 7.04 1.32 26.42
CA LEU A 107 6.86 2.52 27.26
C LEU A 107 7.78 2.53 28.49
N GLY A 108 8.43 1.41 28.83
CA GLY A 108 9.31 1.31 30.00
C GLY A 108 8.58 1.42 31.35
N LEU A 109 7.25 1.22 31.36
CA LEU A 109 6.43 1.30 32.58
C LEU A 109 6.57 0.02 33.43
N ALA A 110 6.57 0.19 34.76
CA ALA A 110 6.50 -0.96 35.66
C ALA A 110 5.16 -1.69 35.53
N ARG A 111 5.18 -3.03 35.63
CA ARG A 111 3.98 -3.85 35.56
C ARG A 111 3.01 -3.51 36.70
N LEU A 112 1.82 -3.04 36.35
CA LEU A 112 0.75 -2.70 37.27
C LEU A 112 0.06 -3.97 37.77
N LYS A 113 0.25 -4.27 39.06
CA LYS A 113 -0.50 -5.32 39.76
C LYS A 113 -1.83 -4.77 40.25
N VAL A 114 -2.93 -5.26 39.70
CA VAL A 114 -4.27 -4.82 40.10
C VAL A 114 -4.63 -5.38 41.48
N SER A 115 -4.86 -4.49 42.44
CA SER A 115 -5.36 -4.83 43.77
C SER A 115 -6.80 -4.34 43.97
N ALA A 116 -7.43 -4.76 45.06
CA ALA A 116 -8.78 -4.29 45.42
C ALA A 116 -8.85 -2.78 45.70
N ARG A 117 -7.70 -2.11 45.91
CA ARG A 117 -7.61 -0.67 46.14
C ARG A 117 -7.57 0.16 44.86
N VAL A 118 -7.43 -0.48 43.69
CA VAL A 118 -7.44 0.22 42.40
C VAL A 118 -8.89 0.28 41.92
N PRO A 119 -9.54 1.45 41.85
CA PRO A 119 -10.92 1.59 41.38
C PRO A 119 -11.11 1.20 39.89
N ASN A 120 -12.36 1.03 39.44
CA ASN A 120 -12.66 0.64 38.04
C ASN A 120 -12.41 1.77 37.05
N ASP A 121 -12.78 2.99 37.41
CA ASP A 121 -12.56 4.22 36.66
C ASP A 121 -11.07 4.44 36.37
N VAL A 122 -10.17 4.09 37.29
CA VAL A 122 -8.72 4.13 37.03
C VAL A 122 -8.30 3.12 35.97
N LEU A 123 -8.81 1.89 36.03
CA LEU A 123 -8.52 0.87 34.99
C LEU A 123 -9.09 1.29 33.63
N GLU A 124 -10.31 1.82 33.61
CA GLU A 124 -10.95 2.34 32.40
C GLU A 124 -10.17 3.51 31.82
N HIS A 125 -9.67 4.41 32.66
CA HIS A 125 -8.86 5.54 32.22
C HIS A 125 -7.51 5.09 31.64
N ILE A 126 -6.81 4.15 32.29
CA ILE A 126 -5.54 3.59 31.79
C ILE A 126 -5.77 2.88 30.45
N LEU A 127 -6.80 2.05 30.34
CA LEU A 127 -7.14 1.34 29.11
C LEU A 127 -7.59 2.31 28.01
N GLY A 128 -8.31 3.37 28.35
CA GLY A 128 -8.70 4.44 27.43
C GLY A 128 -7.48 5.21 26.90
N LEU A 129 -6.57 5.62 27.78
CA LEU A 129 -5.30 6.28 27.42
C LEU A 129 -4.43 5.38 26.54
N TYR A 130 -4.29 4.10 26.91
CA TYR A 130 -3.54 3.14 26.11
C TYR A 130 -4.19 2.89 24.75
N GLY A 131 -5.53 2.80 24.70
CA GLY A 131 -6.29 2.71 23.46
C GLY A 131 -6.06 3.92 22.54
N GLU A 132 -6.01 5.12 23.09
CA GLU A 132 -5.66 6.34 22.35
C GLU A 132 -4.19 6.38 21.92
N LEU A 133 -3.26 5.90 22.74
CA LEU A 133 -1.85 5.81 22.39
C LEU A 133 -1.63 4.82 21.23
N ARG A 134 -2.27 3.66 21.29
CA ARG A 134 -2.30 2.67 20.20
C ARG A 134 -2.95 3.23 18.95
N SER A 135 -4.06 3.96 19.10
CA SER A 135 -4.75 4.66 18.01
C SER A 135 -3.86 5.72 17.36
N ARG A 136 -3.10 6.50 18.14
CA ARG A 136 -2.17 7.52 17.64
C ARG A 136 -0.97 6.93 16.94
N GLN A 137 -0.43 5.81 17.43
CA GLN A 137 0.66 5.13 16.74
C GLN A 137 0.18 4.44 15.46
N ALA A 138 -1.01 3.84 15.46
CA ALA A 138 -1.65 3.34 14.24
C ALA A 138 -2.04 4.46 13.25
N LYS A 139 -2.23 5.69 13.77
CA LYS A 139 -2.40 6.93 12.98
C LYS A 139 -1.08 7.62 12.66
N GLY A 140 0.05 7.07 13.09
CA GLY A 140 1.36 7.54 12.67
C GLY A 140 1.42 7.38 11.16
N THR A 141 1.44 8.49 10.43
CA THR A 141 2.02 8.53 9.09
C THR A 141 3.31 7.73 9.16
N ALA A 142 3.42 6.68 8.35
CA ALA A 142 4.65 5.90 8.26
C ALA A 142 5.84 6.85 8.26
N THR A 143 6.85 6.52 9.06
CA THR A 143 8.09 7.27 8.96
C THR A 143 8.52 7.24 7.49
N PRO A 144 9.17 8.30 6.96
CA PRO A 144 9.67 8.28 5.59
C PRO A 144 10.48 7.03 5.28
N GLU A 145 11.18 6.49 6.29
CA GLU A 145 11.93 5.25 6.18
C GLU A 145 11.07 3.98 6.02
N GLU A 146 10.05 3.79 6.87
CA GLU A 146 9.09 2.68 6.71
C GLU A 146 8.40 2.72 5.33
N ALA A 147 8.08 3.93 4.85
CA ALA A 147 7.50 4.11 3.53
C ALA A 147 8.47 3.71 2.41
N ARG A 148 9.75 4.07 2.53
CA ARG A 148 10.79 3.67 1.56
C ARG A 148 10.97 2.15 1.52
N VAL A 149 11.11 1.50 2.68
CA VAL A 149 11.27 0.04 2.78
C VAL A 149 10.08 -0.68 2.16
N ALA A 150 8.85 -0.26 2.46
CA ALA A 150 7.65 -0.85 1.89
C ALA A 150 7.57 -0.68 0.36
N ASN A 151 7.96 0.48 -0.18
CA ASN A 151 8.01 0.70 -1.63
C ASN A 151 9.10 -0.15 -2.31
N ALA A 152 10.28 -0.26 -1.69
CA ALA A 152 11.37 -1.09 -2.22
C ALA A 152 11.00 -2.57 -2.29
N GLU A 153 10.37 -3.09 -1.24
CA GLU A 153 9.90 -4.47 -1.18
C GLU A 153 8.77 -4.74 -2.19
N LEU A 154 7.81 -3.82 -2.32
CA LEU A 154 6.77 -3.93 -3.34
C LEU A 154 7.35 -3.97 -4.75
N ARG A 155 8.33 -3.11 -5.05
CA ARG A 155 9.02 -3.13 -6.36
C ARG A 155 9.75 -4.45 -6.57
N ARG A 156 10.47 -4.97 -5.57
CA ARG A 156 11.14 -6.28 -5.66
C ARG A 156 10.14 -7.39 -6.03
N MET A 157 9.01 -7.45 -5.35
CA MET A 157 7.94 -8.41 -5.63
C MET A 157 7.39 -8.25 -7.05
N GLN A 158 7.14 -7.01 -7.50
CA GLN A 158 6.68 -6.73 -8.86
C GLN A 158 7.70 -7.21 -9.90
N ARG A 159 9.01 -7.00 -9.68
CA ARG A 159 10.06 -7.49 -10.58
C ARG A 159 10.09 -9.00 -10.67
N GLU A 160 10.09 -9.67 -9.52
CA GLU A 160 10.14 -11.14 -9.44
C GLU A 160 8.95 -11.82 -10.14
N ARG A 161 7.79 -11.16 -10.15
CA ARG A 161 6.58 -11.64 -10.83
C ARG A 161 6.42 -11.12 -12.26
N GLY A 162 7.39 -10.38 -12.82
CA GLY A 162 7.25 -9.74 -14.13
C GLY A 162 6.05 -8.78 -14.20
N ASN A 163 5.70 -8.18 -13.05
CA ASN A 163 4.55 -7.31 -12.82
C ASN A 163 3.20 -7.92 -13.20
N TYR A 164 3.08 -9.24 -13.16
CA TYR A 164 1.86 -9.97 -13.47
C TYR A 164 1.29 -10.67 -12.22
N PHE A 165 -0.01 -10.52 -11.97
CA PHE A 165 -0.69 -11.03 -10.78
C PHE A 165 -1.94 -11.81 -11.21
N GLU A 166 -1.75 -13.11 -11.45
CA GLU A 166 -2.77 -14.01 -12.00
C GLU A 166 -4.07 -14.03 -11.18
N GLU A 167 -3.98 -13.94 -9.86
CA GLU A 167 -5.14 -13.93 -8.97
C GLU A 167 -6.02 -12.69 -9.18
N ILE A 168 -5.40 -11.54 -9.45
CA ILE A 168 -6.10 -10.28 -9.69
C ILE A 168 -6.69 -10.27 -11.11
N GLU A 169 -6.00 -10.84 -12.09
CA GLU A 169 -6.52 -11.03 -13.46
C GLU A 169 -7.76 -11.91 -13.46
N LYS A 170 -7.74 -13.02 -12.72
CA LYS A 170 -8.90 -13.90 -12.54
C LYS A 170 -10.08 -13.13 -11.93
N ALA A 171 -9.85 -12.39 -10.84
CA ALA A 171 -10.90 -11.58 -10.22
C ALA A 171 -11.48 -10.52 -11.18
N ALA A 172 -10.63 -9.87 -11.99
CA ALA A 172 -11.08 -8.91 -13.00
C ALA A 172 -11.88 -9.58 -14.12
N ALA A 173 -11.44 -10.73 -14.61
CA ALA A 173 -12.12 -11.52 -15.64
C ALA A 173 -13.49 -12.05 -15.16
N GLU A 174 -13.57 -12.54 -13.92
CA GLU A 174 -14.82 -12.98 -13.30
C GLU A 174 -15.82 -11.81 -13.20
N ALA A 175 -15.37 -10.65 -12.74
CA ALA A 175 -16.21 -9.45 -12.65
C ALA A 175 -16.74 -9.01 -14.03
N LEU A 176 -15.88 -9.02 -15.06
CA LEU A 176 -16.26 -8.69 -16.44
C LEU A 176 -17.24 -9.69 -17.05
N SER A 177 -17.01 -10.99 -16.81
CA SER A 177 -17.87 -12.07 -17.27
C SER A 177 -19.28 -11.95 -16.68
N ALA A 178 -19.37 -11.62 -15.38
CA ALA A 178 -20.64 -11.47 -14.68
C ALA A 178 -21.53 -10.34 -15.22
N VAL A 179 -20.94 -9.33 -15.87
CA VAL A 179 -21.68 -8.22 -16.51
C VAL A 179 -21.79 -8.37 -18.03
N GLY A 180 -21.37 -9.51 -18.58
CA GLY A 180 -21.45 -9.81 -20.00
C GLY A 180 -20.55 -8.94 -20.88
N TYR A 181 -19.42 -8.44 -20.36
CA TYR A 181 -18.43 -7.76 -21.19
C TYR A 181 -17.85 -8.73 -22.23
N ARG A 182 -17.64 -8.25 -23.46
CA ARG A 182 -17.13 -9.05 -24.58
C ARG A 182 -15.86 -8.49 -25.20
N THR A 183 -15.86 -7.21 -25.57
CA THR A 183 -14.77 -6.58 -26.33
C THR A 183 -14.83 -5.05 -26.24
N GLY A 184 -13.71 -4.38 -26.53
CA GLY A 184 -13.58 -2.93 -26.66
C GLY A 184 -13.44 -2.17 -25.34
N ALA A 185 -13.39 -0.84 -25.42
CA ALA A 185 -13.37 0.03 -24.24
C ALA A 185 -14.62 -0.17 -23.37
N LEU A 186 -14.49 -0.26 -22.05
CA LEU A 186 -15.69 -0.38 -21.20
C LEU A 186 -16.48 0.93 -21.23
N SER A 187 -17.76 0.77 -21.49
CA SER A 187 -18.75 1.84 -21.42
C SER A 187 -19.09 2.20 -19.96
N GLN A 188 -19.68 3.38 -19.77
CA GLN A 188 -20.23 3.78 -18.46
C GLN A 188 -21.33 2.81 -17.96
N SER A 189 -22.14 2.25 -18.86
CA SER A 189 -23.17 1.27 -18.48
C SER A 189 -22.56 -0.03 -17.97
N THR A 190 -21.45 -0.50 -18.56
CA THR A 190 -20.70 -1.66 -18.06
C THR A 190 -20.14 -1.40 -16.66
N VAL A 191 -19.58 -0.20 -16.43
CA VAL A 191 -19.08 0.18 -15.09
C VAL A 191 -20.22 0.21 -14.06
N GLN A 192 -21.38 0.73 -14.43
CA GLN A 192 -22.56 0.73 -13.56
C GLN A 192 -23.10 -0.69 -13.30
N ALA A 193 -23.06 -1.56 -14.32
CA ALA A 193 -23.40 -2.98 -14.16
C ALA A 193 -22.43 -3.68 -13.20
N LEU A 194 -21.12 -3.37 -13.26
CA LEU A 194 -20.13 -3.90 -12.31
C LEU A 194 -20.46 -3.45 -10.89
N VAL A 195 -20.70 -2.15 -10.68
CA VAL A 195 -21.08 -1.65 -9.35
C VAL A 195 -22.33 -2.35 -8.80
N THR A 196 -23.32 -2.59 -9.66
CA THR A 196 -24.55 -3.31 -9.31
C THR A 196 -24.28 -4.79 -9.00
N HIS A 197 -23.40 -5.44 -9.76
CA HIS A 197 -22.98 -6.83 -9.54
C HIS A 197 -22.31 -7.01 -8.17
N PHE A 198 -21.46 -6.07 -7.77
CA PHE A 198 -20.87 -6.05 -6.41
C PHE A 198 -21.89 -5.67 -5.32
N GLY A 199 -23.14 -5.37 -5.68
CA GLY A 199 -24.23 -5.07 -4.76
C GLY A 199 -24.25 -3.63 -4.26
N TYR A 200 -23.58 -2.70 -4.95
CA TYR A 200 -23.50 -1.28 -4.59
C TYR A 200 -24.29 -0.39 -5.55
N THR A 201 -24.48 0.87 -5.15
CA THR A 201 -24.99 1.94 -6.00
C THR A 201 -24.04 3.12 -5.98
N VAL A 202 -23.93 3.88 -7.08
CA VAL A 202 -23.08 5.08 -7.16
C VAL A 202 -23.93 6.32 -6.91
N ARG A 203 -23.42 7.26 -6.12
CA ARG A 203 -23.98 8.61 -5.95
C ARG A 203 -22.92 9.66 -6.23
N THR A 204 -23.20 10.51 -7.20
CA THR A 204 -22.36 11.67 -7.46
C THR A 204 -22.76 12.80 -6.53
N VAL A 205 -21.80 13.35 -5.78
CA VAL A 205 -22.00 14.43 -4.80
C VAL A 205 -20.99 15.55 -5.01
N GLN A 206 -21.25 16.73 -4.45
CA GLN A 206 -20.37 17.91 -4.60
C GLN A 206 -19.50 18.17 -3.37
N ASP A 207 -19.90 17.62 -2.22
CA ASP A 207 -19.43 17.95 -0.87
C ASP A 207 -18.58 16.82 -0.25
N LEU A 208 -17.90 16.01 -1.07
CA LEU A 208 -16.91 15.08 -0.54
C LEU A 208 -15.82 15.84 0.24
N PRO A 209 -15.39 15.32 1.42
CA PRO A 209 -14.26 15.88 2.14
C PRO A 209 -13.03 16.02 1.23
N ARG A 210 -12.32 17.16 1.33
CA ARG A 210 -11.20 17.49 0.42
C ARG A 210 -10.05 16.47 0.42
N THR A 211 -9.95 15.64 1.45
CA THR A 211 -8.89 14.64 1.63
C THR A 211 -9.20 13.29 0.98
N VAL A 212 -10.42 13.08 0.47
CA VAL A 212 -10.84 11.80 -0.12
C VAL A 212 -11.32 11.98 -1.55
N ARG A 213 -11.14 10.92 -2.36
CA ARG A 213 -11.58 10.87 -3.76
C ARG A 213 -12.91 10.14 -3.93
N SER A 214 -13.21 9.21 -3.03
CA SER A 214 -14.49 8.53 -2.90
C SER A 214 -14.72 8.11 -1.45
N ILE A 215 -15.99 7.85 -1.10
CA ILE A 215 -16.37 7.23 0.17
C ILE A 215 -17.25 6.03 -0.12
N THR A 216 -16.95 4.89 0.48
CA THR A 216 -17.75 3.67 0.38
C THR A 216 -18.49 3.41 1.68
N ASP A 217 -19.81 3.55 1.65
CA ASP A 217 -20.71 3.17 2.73
C ASP A 217 -21.04 1.68 2.61
N LEU A 218 -20.36 0.88 3.43
CA LEU A 218 -20.54 -0.57 3.50
C LEU A 218 -21.89 -0.98 4.08
N ARG A 219 -22.51 -0.14 4.92
CA ARG A 219 -23.78 -0.46 5.59
C ARG A 219 -24.96 -0.30 4.64
N ASN A 220 -25.00 0.80 3.89
CA ASN A 220 -26.08 1.09 2.94
C ASN A 220 -25.74 0.70 1.50
N ARG A 221 -24.54 0.13 1.28
CA ARG A 221 -24.00 -0.28 -0.03
C ARG A 221 -24.02 0.84 -1.07
N ARG A 222 -23.40 1.97 -0.73
CA ARG A 222 -23.33 3.18 -1.58
C ARG A 222 -21.90 3.64 -1.75
N ILE A 223 -21.53 4.02 -2.96
CA ILE A 223 -20.24 4.62 -3.28
C ILE A 223 -20.49 6.09 -3.67
N TYR A 224 -19.90 7.00 -2.92
CA TYR A 224 -19.97 8.43 -3.19
C TYR A 224 -18.72 8.87 -3.94
N VAL A 225 -18.92 9.54 -5.07
CA VAL A 225 -17.84 10.10 -5.91
C VAL A 225 -18.13 11.56 -6.22
N LYS A 226 -17.09 12.36 -6.42
CA LYS A 226 -17.25 13.74 -6.86
C LYS A 226 -17.50 13.80 -8.35
N HIS A 227 -18.31 14.75 -8.82
CA HIS A 227 -18.38 15.07 -10.24
C HIS A 227 -17.09 15.79 -10.66
N GLU A 228 -16.17 15.09 -11.30
CA GLU A 228 -14.99 15.69 -11.92
C GLU A 228 -15.00 15.39 -13.43
N GLN A 229 -15.04 16.47 -14.22
CA GLN A 229 -15.17 16.39 -15.68
C GLN A 229 -13.82 16.22 -16.41
N LEU A 230 -12.67 16.48 -15.77
CA LEU A 230 -11.34 16.43 -16.41
C LEU A 230 -10.23 15.98 -15.45
N GLY A 231 -9.35 15.09 -15.93
CA GLY A 231 -8.09 14.70 -15.26
C GLY A 231 -7.76 13.19 -15.33
N MET A 232 -6.55 12.81 -14.90
CA MET A 232 -6.04 11.41 -14.88
C MET A 232 -6.89 10.42 -14.06
N HIS A 233 -7.76 10.92 -13.18
CA HIS A 233 -8.66 10.13 -12.35
C HIS A 233 -10.10 10.39 -12.76
N THR A 234 -10.50 9.80 -13.88
CA THR A 234 -11.92 9.79 -14.24
C THR A 234 -12.71 9.10 -13.11
N PRO A 235 -13.97 9.52 -12.85
CA PRO A 235 -14.83 8.84 -11.89
C PRO A 235 -14.87 7.31 -12.09
N ARG A 236 -14.74 6.84 -13.34
CA ARG A 236 -14.62 5.43 -13.71
C ARG A 236 -13.43 4.75 -13.04
N THR A 237 -12.22 5.31 -13.10
CA THR A 237 -11.03 4.70 -12.49
C THR A 237 -11.18 4.61 -10.96
N ILE A 238 -11.69 5.66 -10.32
CA ILE A 238 -11.90 5.70 -8.86
C ILE A 238 -12.91 4.63 -8.43
N LEU A 239 -14.01 4.48 -9.18
CA LEU A 239 -15.01 3.44 -8.94
C LEU A 239 -14.40 2.05 -9.07
N LEU A 240 -13.63 1.78 -10.14
CA LEU A 240 -13.02 0.47 -10.35
C LEU A 240 -11.95 0.13 -9.31
N GLN A 241 -11.17 1.12 -8.85
CA GLN A 241 -10.25 0.94 -7.71
C GLN A 241 -11.03 0.57 -6.44
N THR A 242 -12.14 1.25 -6.19
CA THR A 242 -13.03 0.94 -5.06
C THR A 242 -13.57 -0.48 -5.15
N LEU A 243 -14.02 -0.90 -6.34
CA LEU A 243 -14.47 -2.27 -6.58
C LEU A 243 -13.32 -3.28 -6.42
N GLY A 244 -12.08 -2.92 -6.78
CA GLY A 244 -10.90 -3.75 -6.56
C GLY A 244 -10.67 -4.08 -5.09
N HIS A 245 -10.85 -3.11 -4.18
CA HIS A 245 -10.81 -3.39 -2.75
C HIS A 245 -11.89 -4.39 -2.31
N LEU A 246 -13.09 -4.31 -2.89
CA LEU A 246 -14.19 -5.23 -2.57
C LEU A 246 -13.94 -6.63 -3.15
N ALA A 247 -13.54 -6.72 -4.41
CA ALA A 247 -13.29 -7.96 -5.12
C ALA A 247 -12.16 -8.78 -4.47
N LEU A 248 -11.13 -8.10 -3.98
CA LEU A 248 -9.96 -8.72 -3.36
C LEU A 248 -10.10 -8.90 -1.84
N GLY A 249 -11.27 -8.59 -1.26
CA GLY A 249 -11.53 -8.79 0.17
C GLY A 249 -10.67 -7.93 1.09
N HIS A 250 -10.25 -6.75 0.65
CA HIS A 250 -9.40 -5.85 1.44
C HIS A 250 -10.13 -5.36 2.69
N HIS A 251 -9.46 -5.44 3.84
CA HIS A 251 -9.91 -4.88 5.11
C HIS A 251 -9.14 -3.59 5.43
N LYS A 252 -9.54 -2.90 6.52
CA LYS A 252 -8.77 -1.74 7.03
C LYS A 252 -7.28 -2.11 7.15
N PRO A 253 -6.37 -1.36 6.49
CA PRO A 253 -4.94 -1.68 6.54
C PRO A 253 -4.40 -1.76 7.96
N ARG A 254 -3.56 -2.75 8.22
CA ARG A 254 -2.90 -2.95 9.52
C ARG A 254 -1.74 -1.99 9.74
N ASP A 255 -1.00 -1.72 8.66
CA ASP A 255 0.17 -0.85 8.61
C ASP A 255 0.29 -0.22 7.21
N PHE A 256 1.38 0.54 7.00
CA PHE A 256 1.63 1.22 5.73
C PHE A 256 1.96 0.27 4.57
N ALA A 257 2.68 -0.83 4.83
CA ALA A 257 3.00 -1.81 3.80
C ALA A 257 1.73 -2.53 3.31
N ASP A 258 0.83 -2.87 4.25
CA ASP A 258 -0.49 -3.44 3.98
C ASP A 258 -1.36 -2.46 3.18
N PHE A 259 -1.34 -1.17 3.53
CA PHE A 259 -2.01 -0.11 2.78
C PHE A 259 -1.48 0.01 1.35
N LEU A 260 -0.15 0.06 1.19
CA LEU A 260 0.50 0.20 -0.10
C LEU A 260 0.23 -1.01 -1.00
N ARG A 261 0.27 -2.23 -0.44
CA ARG A 261 -0.10 -3.46 -1.14
C ARG A 261 -1.55 -3.41 -1.63
N GLN A 262 -2.50 -3.19 -0.72
CA GLN A 262 -3.92 -3.12 -1.06
C GLN A 262 -4.23 -2.04 -2.11
N ARG A 263 -3.57 -0.88 -2.02
CA ARG A 263 -3.68 0.19 -3.01
C ARG A 263 -3.15 -0.24 -4.38
N THR A 264 -2.03 -0.97 -4.40
CA THR A 264 -1.42 -1.46 -5.65
C THR A 264 -2.28 -2.54 -6.30
N GLU A 265 -2.77 -3.48 -5.50
CA GLU A 265 -3.69 -4.55 -5.90
C GLU A 265 -5.00 -3.97 -6.47
N ALA A 266 -5.60 -2.97 -5.80
CA ALA A 266 -6.81 -2.29 -6.28
C ALA A 266 -6.57 -1.50 -7.59
N ASN A 267 -5.40 -0.87 -7.74
CA ASN A 267 -5.01 -0.19 -8.98
C ASN A 267 -4.81 -1.18 -10.13
N TYR A 268 -4.18 -2.33 -9.84
CA TYR A 268 -4.00 -3.41 -10.81
C TYR A 268 -5.36 -3.94 -11.27
N PHE A 269 -6.26 -4.25 -10.33
CA PHE A 269 -7.62 -4.70 -10.64
C PHE A 269 -8.34 -3.68 -11.54
N ALA A 270 -8.28 -2.39 -11.20
CA ALA A 270 -8.88 -1.36 -12.04
C ALA A 270 -8.30 -1.35 -13.46
N ALA A 271 -6.97 -1.46 -13.60
CA ALA A 271 -6.31 -1.55 -14.90
C ALA A 271 -6.71 -2.81 -15.68
N ALA A 272 -6.80 -3.96 -15.02
CA ALA A 272 -7.22 -5.23 -15.60
C ALA A 272 -8.69 -5.20 -16.05
N VAL A 273 -9.57 -4.50 -15.32
CA VAL A 273 -10.95 -4.30 -15.74
C VAL A 273 -11.04 -3.30 -16.90
N LEU A 274 -10.24 -2.23 -16.90
CA LEU A 274 -10.24 -1.21 -17.95
C LEU A 274 -9.67 -1.71 -19.28
N VAL A 275 -8.62 -2.52 -19.20
CA VAL A 275 -7.86 -3.07 -20.32
C VAL A 275 -7.74 -4.59 -20.11
N PRO A 276 -8.82 -5.34 -20.41
CA PRO A 276 -8.91 -6.75 -20.08
C PRO A 276 -7.88 -7.59 -20.83
N GLU A 277 -7.23 -8.51 -20.10
CA GLU A 277 -6.23 -9.42 -20.65
C GLU A 277 -6.73 -10.15 -21.90
N ALA A 278 -7.95 -10.70 -21.84
CA ALA A 278 -8.57 -11.46 -22.93
C ALA A 278 -8.68 -10.69 -24.25
N THR A 279 -8.71 -9.36 -24.20
CA THR A 279 -8.79 -8.48 -25.38
C THR A 279 -7.47 -7.80 -25.69
N ALA A 280 -6.72 -7.39 -24.67
CA ALA A 280 -5.48 -6.65 -24.83
C ALA A 280 -4.32 -7.55 -25.28
N VAL A 281 -4.25 -8.79 -24.81
CA VAL A 281 -3.18 -9.71 -25.20
C VAL A 281 -3.24 -10.08 -26.68
N PRO A 282 -4.38 -10.50 -27.26
CA PRO A 282 -4.47 -10.73 -28.70
C PRO A 282 -4.07 -9.50 -29.52
N TYR A 283 -4.59 -8.33 -29.14
CA TYR A 283 -4.27 -7.05 -29.78
C TYR A 283 -2.77 -6.74 -29.76
N LEU A 284 -2.13 -6.86 -28.60
CA LEU A 284 -0.69 -6.61 -28.46
C LEU A 284 0.16 -7.66 -29.19
N ARG A 285 -0.30 -8.92 -29.27
CA ARG A 285 0.41 -9.97 -30.03
C ARG A 285 0.37 -9.70 -31.53
N GLU A 286 -0.77 -9.30 -32.06
CA GLU A 286 -0.92 -8.87 -33.46
C GLU A 286 -0.02 -7.66 -33.74
N ALA A 287 -0.10 -6.62 -32.92
CA ALA A 287 0.77 -5.45 -33.04
C ALA A 287 2.26 -5.80 -32.93
N LYS A 288 2.65 -6.78 -32.10
CA LYS A 288 4.04 -7.27 -32.04
C LYS A 288 4.44 -7.97 -33.33
N GLN A 289 3.59 -8.80 -33.92
CA GLN A 289 3.86 -9.49 -35.20
C GLN A 289 4.10 -8.47 -36.32
N ASP A 290 3.30 -7.41 -36.35
CA ASP A 290 3.41 -6.30 -37.31
C ASP A 290 4.54 -5.32 -36.97
N ARG A 291 5.23 -5.53 -35.85
CA ARG A 291 6.27 -4.65 -35.31
C ARG A 291 5.79 -3.22 -35.11
N ALA A 292 4.57 -3.09 -34.61
CA ALA A 292 3.80 -1.87 -34.47
C ALA A 292 3.32 -1.64 -33.03
N LEU A 293 3.99 -2.20 -32.01
CA LEU A 293 3.65 -1.95 -30.61
C LEU A 293 3.71 -0.44 -30.32
N SER A 294 2.64 0.07 -29.70
CA SER A 294 2.48 1.47 -29.34
C SER A 294 1.57 1.60 -28.11
N VAL A 295 1.94 2.49 -27.19
CA VAL A 295 1.17 2.77 -25.98
C VAL A 295 -0.01 3.69 -26.28
N GLU A 296 0.15 4.58 -27.25
CA GLU A 296 -0.85 5.49 -27.82
C GLU A 296 -2.02 4.69 -28.40
N ASP A 297 -1.69 3.69 -29.21
CA ASP A 297 -2.65 2.76 -29.79
C ASP A 297 -3.43 2.01 -28.70
N LEU A 298 -2.74 1.48 -27.68
CA LEU A 298 -3.37 0.82 -26.54
C LEU A 298 -4.27 1.80 -25.74
N ARG A 299 -3.82 3.03 -25.55
CA ARG A 299 -4.59 4.11 -24.90
C ARG A 299 -5.88 4.39 -25.66
N ASP A 300 -5.80 4.50 -26.99
CA ASP A 300 -6.92 4.90 -27.84
C ASP A 300 -7.93 3.76 -28.00
N VAL A 301 -7.47 2.52 -28.21
CA VAL A 301 -8.34 1.34 -28.34
C VAL A 301 -9.18 1.09 -27.08
N PHE A 302 -8.60 1.29 -25.89
CA PHE A 302 -9.29 1.03 -24.62
C PHE A 302 -9.86 2.29 -23.95
N ALA A 303 -9.66 3.46 -24.56
CA ALA A 303 -10.09 4.77 -24.06
C ALA A 303 -9.67 5.01 -22.60
N VAL A 304 -8.38 4.84 -22.31
CA VAL A 304 -7.76 5.07 -20.98
C VAL A 304 -6.74 6.22 -21.05
N SER A 305 -6.16 6.62 -19.91
CA SER A 305 -5.06 7.59 -19.93
C SER A 305 -3.77 6.95 -20.44
N TYR A 306 -2.82 7.77 -20.90
CA TYR A 306 -1.50 7.27 -21.31
C TYR A 306 -0.77 6.58 -20.15
N GLU A 307 -0.82 7.14 -18.94
CA GLU A 307 -0.27 6.50 -17.73
C GLU A 307 -0.86 5.10 -17.49
N MET A 308 -2.19 4.96 -17.63
CA MET A 308 -2.87 3.67 -17.45
C MET A 308 -2.44 2.67 -18.53
N ALA A 309 -2.41 3.07 -19.80
CA ALA A 309 -2.00 2.21 -20.90
C ALA A 309 -0.54 1.75 -20.75
N ALA A 310 0.38 2.68 -20.45
CA ALA A 310 1.78 2.38 -20.23
C ALA A 310 1.97 1.43 -19.05
N HIS A 311 1.29 1.67 -17.93
CA HIS A 311 1.38 0.78 -16.78
C HIS A 311 0.79 -0.60 -17.07
N ARG A 312 -0.38 -0.67 -17.73
CA ARG A 312 -0.99 -1.95 -18.13
C ARG A 312 -0.09 -2.73 -19.07
N PHE A 313 0.58 -2.06 -20.01
CA PHE A 313 1.55 -2.69 -20.88
C PHE A 313 2.62 -3.42 -20.05
N THR A 314 3.15 -2.81 -18.99
CA THR A 314 4.14 -3.48 -18.12
C THR A 314 3.58 -4.72 -17.41
N ASN A 315 2.26 -4.80 -17.16
CA ASN A 315 1.64 -5.99 -16.57
C ASN A 315 1.57 -7.17 -17.54
N LEU A 316 1.48 -6.90 -18.84
CA LEU A 316 1.27 -7.92 -19.87
C LEU A 316 2.54 -8.25 -20.67
N ALA A 317 3.50 -7.33 -20.73
CA ALA A 317 4.68 -7.42 -21.59
C ALA A 317 5.52 -8.68 -21.33
N THR A 318 5.86 -8.94 -20.08
CA THR A 318 6.75 -10.06 -19.73
C THR A 318 6.06 -11.40 -19.87
N HIS A 319 4.81 -11.51 -19.42
CA HIS A 319 4.12 -12.80 -19.41
C HIS A 319 3.59 -13.21 -20.79
N PHE A 320 3.05 -12.27 -21.58
CA PHE A 320 2.34 -12.60 -22.82
C PHE A 320 3.07 -12.22 -24.10
N LEU A 321 4.01 -11.28 -24.01
CA LEU A 321 4.79 -10.80 -25.14
C LEU A 321 6.25 -11.22 -25.05
N ASP A 322 6.75 -11.84 -23.97
CA ASP A 322 8.17 -12.16 -23.81
C ASP A 322 9.06 -10.92 -24.04
N LEU A 323 8.69 -9.81 -23.40
CA LEU A 323 9.40 -8.53 -23.41
C LEU A 323 9.69 -8.08 -21.99
N VAL A 324 10.85 -7.47 -21.79
CA VAL A 324 11.17 -6.76 -20.55
C VAL A 324 11.08 -5.27 -20.80
N CYS A 325 10.68 -4.52 -19.77
CA CYS A 325 10.49 -3.08 -19.91
C CYS A 325 10.74 -2.35 -18.59
N HIS A 326 10.80 -1.03 -18.72
CA HIS A 326 10.70 -0.13 -17.59
C HIS A 326 9.62 0.92 -17.83
N PHE A 327 9.08 1.41 -16.74
CA PHE A 327 8.13 2.50 -16.69
C PHE A 327 8.64 3.51 -15.68
N VAL A 328 8.57 4.81 -16.02
CA VAL A 328 8.86 5.88 -15.07
C VAL A 328 7.91 7.05 -15.28
N ARG A 329 7.51 7.65 -14.16
CA ARG A 329 6.78 8.90 -14.11
C ARG A 329 7.59 9.94 -13.35
N ASN A 330 7.83 11.07 -13.99
CA ASN A 330 8.60 12.17 -13.43
C ASN A 330 7.98 13.53 -13.76
N ASP A 331 8.41 14.56 -13.04
CA ASP A 331 8.13 15.94 -13.42
C ASP A 331 9.22 16.55 -14.33
N ALA A 332 9.04 17.80 -14.77
CA ALA A 332 10.00 18.51 -15.60
C ALA A 332 11.41 18.67 -14.97
N GLY A 333 11.50 18.70 -13.63
CA GLY A 333 12.76 18.70 -12.88
C GLY A 333 13.42 17.33 -12.82
N GLY A 334 12.76 16.28 -13.30
CA GLY A 334 13.24 14.91 -13.27
C GLY A 334 12.95 14.17 -11.97
N ILE A 335 12.19 14.75 -11.03
CA ILE A 335 11.84 14.06 -9.79
C ILE A 335 10.95 12.88 -10.11
N ILE A 336 11.39 11.68 -9.72
CA ILE A 336 10.67 10.43 -9.97
C ILE A 336 9.57 10.27 -8.91
N TYR A 337 8.34 10.02 -9.37
CA TYR A 337 7.17 9.79 -8.51
C TYR A 337 6.70 8.33 -8.51
N LYS A 338 7.04 7.60 -9.58
CA LYS A 338 6.71 6.19 -9.74
C LYS A 338 7.67 5.57 -10.74
N ALA A 339 8.16 4.38 -10.44
CA ALA A 339 9.01 3.62 -11.34
C ALA A 339 8.72 2.12 -11.24
N TYR A 340 8.98 1.41 -12.33
CA TYR A 340 8.99 -0.04 -12.45
C TYR A 340 10.04 -0.43 -13.49
N GLU A 341 10.74 -1.55 -13.29
CA GLU A 341 11.76 -2.04 -14.20
C GLU A 341 11.95 -3.54 -14.08
N ASN A 342 12.10 -4.25 -15.18
CA ASN A 342 12.63 -5.61 -15.19
C ASN A 342 13.60 -5.88 -16.34
N ASP A 343 14.10 -4.82 -16.97
CA ASP A 343 14.92 -4.85 -18.18
C ASP A 343 16.40 -4.52 -17.96
N GLY A 344 16.79 -4.27 -16.71
CA GLY A 344 18.17 -3.97 -16.32
C GLY A 344 18.53 -2.48 -16.26
N ILE A 345 17.58 -1.57 -16.54
CA ILE A 345 17.82 -0.16 -16.29
C ILE A 345 18.04 0.08 -14.79
N VAL A 346 19.00 0.93 -14.45
CA VAL A 346 19.29 1.29 -13.06
C VAL A 346 18.84 2.73 -12.83
N PHE A 347 17.70 2.87 -12.15
CA PHE A 347 17.20 4.17 -11.74
C PHE A 347 18.09 4.80 -10.65
N PRO A 348 18.21 6.13 -10.61
CA PRO A 348 18.79 6.83 -9.47
C PRO A 348 18.05 6.46 -8.17
N ALA A 349 18.82 6.11 -7.15
CA ALA A 349 18.32 5.73 -5.84
C ALA A 349 19.13 6.42 -4.73
N ASP A 350 18.52 6.63 -3.57
CA ASP A 350 19.26 7.06 -2.37
C ASP A 350 20.10 5.92 -1.78
N GLU A 351 20.82 6.19 -0.68
CA GLU A 351 21.67 5.21 0.01
C GLU A 351 20.92 3.96 0.46
N GLN A 352 19.58 4.07 0.61
CA GLN A 352 18.69 2.99 1.01
C GLN A 352 18.01 2.29 -0.19
N GLY A 353 18.27 2.74 -1.43
CA GLY A 353 17.71 2.14 -2.63
C GLY A 353 16.30 2.64 -3.02
N ALA A 354 15.82 3.73 -2.43
CA ALA A 354 14.55 4.35 -2.81
C ALA A 354 14.72 5.23 -4.05
N ILE A 355 13.83 5.04 -5.03
CA ILE A 355 13.86 5.76 -6.32
C ILE A 355 12.96 7.00 -6.26
N GLU A 356 11.83 6.90 -5.55
CA GLU A 356 10.88 7.99 -5.43
C GLU A 356 11.52 9.21 -4.75
N GLY A 357 11.32 10.40 -5.33
CA GLY A 357 11.97 11.63 -4.91
C GLY A 357 13.36 11.85 -5.49
N GLN A 358 13.99 10.83 -6.08
CA GLN A 358 15.29 10.97 -6.73
C GLN A 358 15.16 11.63 -8.10
N ARG A 359 16.24 12.27 -8.54
CA ARG A 359 16.30 12.96 -9.83
C ARG A 359 16.77 12.02 -10.93
N MET A 360 15.93 11.86 -11.94
CA MET A 360 16.25 11.18 -13.19
C MET A 360 17.34 11.91 -13.98
N CYS A 361 18.09 11.14 -14.77
CA CYS A 361 19.08 11.65 -15.68
C CYS A 361 18.51 12.67 -16.69
N LEU A 362 19.17 13.82 -16.83
CA LEU A 362 18.93 14.85 -17.85
C LEU A 362 18.82 14.28 -19.26
N GLN A 363 19.63 13.29 -19.60
CA GLN A 363 19.71 12.73 -20.94
C GLN A 363 18.62 11.70 -21.23
N TRP A 364 17.83 11.27 -20.24
CA TRP A 364 16.76 10.30 -20.44
C TRP A 364 15.51 10.95 -21.00
N SER A 365 14.72 10.19 -21.75
CA SER A 365 13.58 10.69 -22.53
C SER A 365 12.55 11.42 -21.68
N GLY A 366 12.29 10.95 -20.45
CA GLY A 366 11.37 11.60 -19.51
C GLY A 366 11.77 13.01 -19.11
N ARG A 367 13.05 13.41 -19.25
CA ARG A 367 13.47 14.82 -19.10
C ARG A 367 13.61 15.54 -20.44
N GLN A 368 14.05 14.85 -21.48
CA GLN A 368 14.23 15.42 -22.83
C GLN A 368 12.90 15.84 -23.47
N VAL A 369 11.82 15.10 -23.21
CA VAL A 369 10.49 15.41 -23.77
C VAL A 369 10.00 16.82 -23.41
N PHE A 370 10.32 17.33 -22.22
CA PHE A 370 9.95 18.70 -21.81
C PHE A 370 10.71 19.79 -22.57
N ARG A 371 11.83 19.45 -23.21
CA ARG A 371 12.63 20.35 -24.04
C ARG A 371 12.27 20.21 -25.53
N SER A 372 11.43 19.25 -25.89
CA SER A 372 10.98 19.04 -27.26
C SER A 372 10.14 20.24 -27.72
N PRO A 373 10.34 20.73 -28.97
CA PRO A 373 9.46 21.74 -29.57
C PRO A 373 8.00 21.28 -29.62
N ASP A 374 7.79 19.99 -29.87
CA ASP A 374 6.47 19.35 -29.83
C ASP A 374 6.34 18.50 -28.55
N ARG A 375 6.12 19.19 -27.44
CA ARG A 375 6.12 18.59 -26.08
C ARG A 375 4.94 17.67 -25.78
N PHE A 376 3.84 17.78 -26.52
CA PHE A 376 2.61 17.00 -26.26
C PHE A 376 2.46 15.80 -27.19
N SER A 377 3.19 15.78 -28.31
CA SER A 377 3.39 14.56 -29.09
C SER A 377 4.28 13.57 -28.36
N VAL A 378 4.25 12.32 -28.84
CA VAL A 378 5.08 11.28 -28.28
C VAL A 378 6.53 11.44 -28.75
N PHE A 379 7.44 11.32 -27.80
CA PHE A 379 8.87 11.51 -28.00
C PHE A 379 9.62 10.17 -27.91
N TYR A 380 10.19 9.76 -29.03
CA TYR A 380 10.98 8.52 -29.16
C TYR A 380 12.46 8.82 -29.05
N GLN A 381 13.17 8.08 -28.20
CA GLN A 381 14.61 8.29 -27.99
C GLN A 381 15.34 6.98 -27.70
N TYR A 382 16.56 6.85 -28.24
CA TYR A 382 17.54 5.89 -27.76
C TYR A 382 18.44 6.51 -26.70
N SER A 383 18.61 5.86 -25.56
CA SER A 383 19.53 6.28 -24.50
C SER A 383 20.59 5.23 -24.26
N ASP A 384 21.84 5.57 -24.53
CA ASP A 384 23.01 4.77 -24.19
C ASP A 384 23.40 5.05 -22.74
N SER A 385 23.30 4.06 -21.86
CA SER A 385 23.78 4.13 -20.48
C SER A 385 24.91 3.11 -20.26
N PRO A 386 25.64 3.19 -19.12
CA PRO A 386 26.60 2.15 -18.75
C PRO A 386 25.96 0.76 -18.59
N THR A 387 24.65 0.70 -18.33
CA THR A 387 23.91 -0.56 -18.13
C THR A 387 23.30 -1.11 -19.41
N GLY A 388 23.38 -0.38 -20.53
CA GLY A 388 22.88 -0.83 -21.83
C GLY A 388 22.29 0.32 -22.66
N THR A 389 21.85 -0.01 -23.88
CA THR A 389 21.09 0.92 -24.73
C THR A 389 19.61 0.61 -24.60
N TYR A 390 18.80 1.64 -24.35
CA TYR A 390 17.36 1.54 -24.17
C TYR A 390 16.63 2.38 -25.21
N PHE A 391 15.56 1.85 -25.77
CA PHE A 391 14.58 2.60 -26.56
C PHE A 391 13.44 3.01 -25.63
N CYS A 392 13.18 4.32 -25.56
CA CYS A 392 12.17 4.86 -24.66
C CYS A 392 11.18 5.74 -25.43
N VAL A 393 9.91 5.61 -25.05
CA VAL A 393 8.77 6.38 -25.54
C VAL A 393 8.27 7.25 -24.38
N ALA A 394 8.34 8.57 -24.52
CA ALA A 394 7.92 9.52 -23.49
C ALA A 394 6.76 10.39 -23.97
N HIS A 395 5.78 10.63 -23.08
CA HIS A 395 4.64 11.50 -23.34
C HIS A 395 4.40 12.41 -22.12
N VAL A 396 4.16 13.70 -22.37
CA VAL A 396 3.81 14.65 -21.31
C VAL A 396 2.29 14.63 -21.10
N ASP A 397 1.87 14.20 -19.91
CA ASP A 397 0.49 14.25 -19.46
C ASP A 397 0.23 15.61 -18.77
N PRO A 398 -0.59 16.49 -19.37
CA PRO A 398 -0.88 17.80 -18.81
C PRO A 398 -1.78 17.68 -17.57
N SER A 399 -1.41 18.34 -16.48
CA SER A 399 -2.17 18.33 -15.23
C SER A 399 -2.33 19.74 -14.66
N ARG A 400 -3.38 19.95 -13.86
CA ARG A 400 -3.77 21.29 -13.33
C ARG A 400 -2.69 21.96 -12.49
N GLU A 401 -1.85 21.18 -11.81
CA GLU A 401 -0.81 21.71 -10.89
C GLU A 401 0.60 21.60 -11.47
N ARG A 402 0.90 20.48 -12.14
CA ARG A 402 2.23 20.17 -12.67
C ARG A 402 2.11 19.12 -13.76
N ASP A 403 2.81 19.33 -14.87
CA ASP A 403 2.92 18.36 -15.96
C ASP A 403 3.84 17.20 -15.57
N PHE A 404 3.48 15.99 -15.98
CA PHE A 404 4.28 14.79 -15.74
C PHE A 404 4.67 14.15 -17.07
N ALA A 405 5.90 13.68 -17.18
CA ALA A 405 6.30 12.80 -18.26
C ALA A 405 6.05 11.35 -17.82
N ILE A 406 5.43 10.58 -18.71
CA ILE A 406 5.27 9.14 -18.60
C ILE A 406 6.17 8.51 -19.65
N THR A 407 7.12 7.69 -19.22
CA THR A 407 8.05 6.98 -20.09
C THR A 407 7.87 5.49 -19.95
N LEU A 408 7.71 4.81 -21.09
CA LEU A 408 7.87 3.36 -21.22
C LEU A 408 9.13 3.11 -22.03
N GLY A 409 10.00 2.21 -21.60
CA GLY A 409 11.16 1.83 -22.38
C GLY A 409 11.47 0.35 -22.33
N VAL A 410 12.29 -0.08 -23.29
CA VAL A 410 12.72 -1.47 -23.49
C VAL A 410 14.20 -1.50 -23.89
N PRO A 411 14.91 -2.62 -23.73
CA PRO A 411 16.25 -2.79 -24.26
C PRO A 411 16.29 -2.60 -25.78
N TYR A 412 17.42 -2.12 -26.32
CA TYR A 412 17.62 -1.87 -27.75
C TYR A 412 17.18 -3.04 -28.66
N ARG A 413 17.50 -4.28 -28.26
CA ARG A 413 17.13 -5.49 -29.04
C ARG A 413 15.61 -5.66 -29.21
N GLU A 414 14.82 -5.09 -28.31
CA GLU A 414 13.36 -5.21 -28.27
C GLU A 414 12.68 -4.03 -28.98
N SER A 415 13.41 -2.94 -29.27
CA SER A 415 12.88 -1.78 -30.01
C SER A 415 12.35 -2.15 -31.40
N ARG A 416 12.87 -3.24 -31.98
CA ARG A 416 12.41 -3.78 -33.28
C ARG A 416 10.91 -4.08 -33.32
N TRP A 417 10.23 -4.23 -32.17
CA TRP A 417 8.80 -4.52 -32.11
C TRP A 417 7.92 -3.26 -32.00
N PHE A 418 8.51 -2.10 -31.76
CA PHE A 418 7.80 -0.85 -31.48
C PHE A 418 7.78 0.09 -32.68
N ARG A 419 6.73 0.92 -32.75
CA ARG A 419 6.73 2.13 -33.61
C ARG A 419 7.70 3.17 -33.07
N GLY A 420 8.15 4.08 -33.93
CA GLY A 420 9.11 5.13 -33.55
C GLY A 420 10.55 4.65 -33.43
N ARG A 421 10.82 3.36 -33.69
CA ARG A 421 12.16 2.74 -33.61
C ARG A 421 13.16 3.35 -34.60
N GLU A 422 12.68 4.00 -35.65
CA GLU A 422 13.43 4.73 -36.67
C GLU A 422 13.90 6.11 -36.21
N THR A 423 13.55 6.52 -34.98
CA THR A 423 14.00 7.79 -34.40
C THR A 423 15.52 7.93 -34.47
N THR A 424 15.96 9.13 -34.85
CA THR A 424 17.37 9.52 -34.86
C THR A 424 17.79 10.20 -33.55
N HIS A 425 16.83 10.46 -32.64
CA HIS A 425 17.13 11.01 -31.32
C HIS A 425 17.85 9.98 -30.47
N ARG A 426 19.15 10.22 -30.25
CA ARG A 426 20.00 9.36 -29.44
C ARG A 426 20.83 10.20 -28.47
N THR A 427 20.81 9.81 -27.21
CA THR A 427 21.55 10.50 -26.14
C THR A 427 22.46 9.52 -25.41
N LYS A 428 23.55 10.05 -24.83
CA LYS A 428 24.47 9.27 -24.02
C LYS A 428 24.38 9.73 -22.56
N SER A 429 24.04 8.81 -21.68
CA SER A 429 24.01 9.00 -20.23
C SER A 429 25.25 8.36 -19.62
N GLY A 430 25.97 9.09 -18.78
CA GLY A 430 27.01 8.52 -17.93
C GLY A 430 26.48 7.97 -16.61
N CYS A 431 25.21 8.21 -16.28
CA CYS A 431 24.65 7.93 -14.96
C CYS A 431 24.32 6.43 -14.81
N PRO A 432 24.38 5.84 -13.59
CA PRO A 432 24.43 6.50 -12.29
C PRO A 432 25.83 6.93 -11.80
N THR A 433 26.91 6.48 -12.44
CA THR A 433 28.30 6.69 -11.98
C THR A 433 29.02 7.88 -12.61
N GLY A 434 28.53 8.42 -13.72
CA GLY A 434 29.13 9.53 -14.44
C GLY A 434 28.62 10.90 -14.03
N ASP A 435 29.34 11.94 -14.46
CA ASP A 435 29.10 13.35 -14.09
C ASP A 435 27.77 13.92 -14.61
N CYS A 436 27.06 13.17 -15.44
CA CYS A 436 26.05 13.67 -16.38
C CYS A 436 24.88 14.47 -15.77
N CYS A 437 24.55 14.27 -14.49
CA CYS A 437 23.36 14.85 -13.84
C CYS A 437 23.56 15.30 -12.39
N ARG A 438 24.69 14.94 -11.77
CA ARG A 438 24.99 15.36 -10.39
C ARG A 438 25.97 16.52 -10.35
N ARG A 439 26.75 16.71 -11.42
CA ARG A 439 27.71 17.81 -11.54
C ARG A 439 27.48 18.52 -12.88
N PRO A 440 27.46 19.85 -12.89
CA PRO A 440 27.47 20.56 -14.16
C PRO A 440 28.76 20.22 -14.93
N PRO A 441 28.76 20.30 -16.27
CA PRO A 441 29.98 20.29 -17.08
C PRO A 441 31.03 21.25 -16.51
N VAL A 442 32.30 20.87 -16.62
CA VAL A 442 33.41 21.64 -16.05
C VAL A 442 33.44 23.05 -16.63
N GLU A 443 33.14 23.20 -17.92
CA GLU A 443 33.10 24.48 -18.63
C GLU A 443 32.01 25.41 -18.06
N LEU A 444 30.82 24.87 -17.78
CA LEU A 444 29.72 25.64 -17.18
C LEU A 444 30.02 26.01 -15.73
N THR A 445 30.62 25.07 -14.98
CA THR A 445 31.04 25.31 -13.59
C THR A 445 32.05 26.44 -13.53
N GLN A 446 33.11 26.38 -14.33
CA GLN A 446 34.13 27.44 -14.40
C GLN A 446 33.56 28.82 -14.76
N ARG A 447 32.51 28.87 -15.59
CA ARG A 447 31.91 30.13 -16.02
C ARG A 447 30.94 30.73 -14.99
N TRP A 448 30.17 29.90 -14.29
CA TRP A 448 29.02 30.36 -13.50
C TRP A 448 29.10 30.07 -12.00
N GLU A 449 30.04 29.24 -11.55
CA GLU A 449 30.27 29.01 -10.13
C GLU A 449 30.63 30.32 -9.42
N GLY A 450 29.95 30.63 -8.31
CA GLY A 450 30.10 31.90 -7.60
C GLY A 450 29.44 33.12 -8.28
N TYR A 451 28.97 33.00 -9.53
CA TYR A 451 28.30 34.08 -10.29
C TYR A 451 26.79 33.91 -10.42
N ALA A 452 26.23 32.80 -9.92
CA ALA A 452 24.81 32.50 -9.97
C ALA A 452 24.23 32.32 -8.57
N TRP A 453 23.13 33.02 -8.27
CA TRP A 453 22.41 32.90 -7.00
C TRP A 453 20.96 32.48 -7.23
N PRO A 454 20.62 31.18 -7.11
CA PRO A 454 19.26 30.73 -7.33
C PRO A 454 18.37 31.07 -6.13
N SER A 455 17.19 31.64 -6.39
CA SER A 455 16.12 31.75 -5.40
C SER A 455 15.20 30.52 -5.49
N ALA A 456 15.26 29.64 -4.49
CA ALA A 456 14.49 28.40 -4.49
C ALA A 456 13.00 28.67 -4.21
N ARG A 457 12.11 28.02 -4.97
CA ARG A 457 10.69 27.96 -4.61
C ARG A 457 10.52 26.98 -3.44
N GLY A 458 10.00 27.45 -2.31
CA GLY A 458 9.78 26.62 -1.13
C GLY A 458 8.74 25.53 -1.38
N ASN A 459 9.19 24.29 -1.59
CA ASN A 459 8.32 23.12 -1.56
C ASN A 459 8.24 22.63 -0.11
N SER A 460 7.03 22.66 0.47
CA SER A 460 6.72 22.34 1.87
C SER A 460 7.22 20.98 2.36
N HIS A 461 7.58 20.06 1.46
CA HIS A 461 8.08 18.72 1.80
C HIS A 461 9.63 18.60 1.89
N VAL A 462 10.39 19.59 1.41
CA VAL A 462 11.86 19.48 1.28
C VAL A 462 12.62 19.98 2.53
N LEU A 463 11.96 20.71 3.43
CA LEU A 463 12.59 21.29 4.62
C LEU A 463 12.98 20.28 5.72
N ALA A 464 12.75 18.97 5.53
CA ALA A 464 12.88 17.98 6.60
C ALA A 464 14.21 17.19 6.63
N ALA A 465 15.08 17.27 5.63
CA ALA A 465 16.40 16.63 5.68
C ALA A 465 17.33 17.23 4.61
N LEU A 466 18.30 18.05 5.01
CA LEU A 466 19.28 18.59 4.07
C LEU A 466 20.64 17.90 4.26
N PRO A 467 21.15 17.20 3.22
CA PRO A 467 22.56 16.86 3.14
C PRO A 467 23.39 18.11 2.80
N PRO A 468 24.70 18.12 3.12
CA PRO A 468 25.56 19.27 2.85
C PRO A 468 25.85 19.43 1.34
N GLY A 469 25.68 20.65 0.81
CA GLY A 469 26.29 21.08 -0.47
C GLY A 469 25.36 21.42 -1.65
N SER A 470 24.07 21.69 -1.47
CA SER A 470 23.21 22.18 -2.57
C SER A 470 21.98 22.94 -2.04
N PHE A 471 21.49 23.93 -2.79
CA PHE A 471 20.25 24.64 -2.44
C PHE A 471 19.03 23.69 -2.52
N PRO A 472 18.16 23.66 -1.49
CA PRO A 472 17.02 22.74 -1.44
C PRO A 472 16.11 22.88 -2.66
N GLY A 473 15.92 21.79 -3.41
CA GLY A 473 14.96 21.75 -4.52
C GLY A 473 15.39 22.45 -5.81
N VAL A 474 16.64 22.90 -5.92
CA VAL A 474 17.21 23.52 -7.13
C VAL A 474 18.22 22.58 -7.80
N ASP A 475 18.32 22.59 -9.13
CA ASP A 475 19.32 21.85 -9.91
C ASP A 475 20.32 22.82 -10.53
N GLU A 476 21.58 22.80 -10.05
CA GLU A 476 22.63 23.72 -10.50
C GLU A 476 22.98 23.52 -11.98
N ALA A 477 22.93 22.29 -12.48
CA ALA A 477 23.19 22.03 -13.89
C ALA A 477 22.12 22.67 -14.79
N ASP A 478 20.85 22.66 -14.36
CA ASP A 478 19.78 23.36 -15.09
C ASP A 478 19.92 24.88 -14.98
N VAL A 479 20.27 25.43 -13.82
CA VAL A 479 20.50 26.88 -13.64
C VAL A 479 21.63 27.37 -14.55
N TYR A 480 22.78 26.68 -14.56
CA TYR A 480 23.92 27.10 -15.38
C TYR A 480 23.64 26.91 -16.87
N THR A 481 22.93 25.85 -17.27
CA THR A 481 22.48 25.67 -18.65
C THR A 481 21.51 26.78 -19.09
N PHE A 482 20.61 27.21 -18.21
CA PHE A 482 19.70 28.33 -18.47
C PHE A 482 20.47 29.63 -18.68
N LEU A 483 21.44 29.94 -17.81
CA LEU A 483 22.28 31.14 -17.92
C LEU A 483 23.10 31.13 -19.21
N GLU A 484 23.68 29.99 -19.58
CA GLU A 484 24.45 29.84 -20.82
C GLU A 484 23.62 30.18 -22.06
N ARG A 485 22.36 29.70 -22.13
CA ARG A 485 21.48 29.96 -23.27
C ARG A 485 21.15 31.44 -23.47
N HIS A 486 21.00 32.19 -22.38
CA HIS A 486 20.60 33.60 -22.42
C HIS A 486 21.79 34.57 -22.34
N ALA A 487 23.02 34.06 -22.19
CA ALA A 487 24.22 34.89 -22.21
C ALA A 487 24.70 35.23 -23.64
N LEU A 488 24.07 34.64 -24.67
CA LEU A 488 24.32 34.89 -26.10
C LEU A 488 23.28 35.83 -26.74
N GLU A 489 22.25 36.23 -25.98
CA GLU A 489 21.27 37.26 -26.33
C GLU A 489 21.74 38.62 -25.79
#